data_AF-A0A6G2V443-F1
#
_entry.id   AF-A0A6G2V443-F1
#
_cell.length_a   1.000
_cell.length_b   1.000
_cell.length_c   1.000
_cell.angle_alpha   90.00
_cell.angle_beta   90.00
_cell.angle_gamma   90.00
#
_symmetry.space_group_name_H-M   'P 1'
#
loop_
_entity.id
_entity.type
_entity.pdbx_description
1 polymer ?
#
loop_
_entity_poly.entity_id
_entity_poly.type
_entity_poly.pdbx_seq_one_letter_code
_entity_poly.pdbx_strand_id
1 'polypeptide(L)'
;MVGDGHRPAGTPLRAAQDKAGVPPGVWRGQGLAAVGLTVGDVVSERQAELLLGEGRHPDADRIERERLQAGDDPAKARRATVLGRPIEHNRSEKTEKAKERTPWLGMDLTFRPPPTAHIAWALMDDQHRLVLESCQDTAVDKTLKWLGESVAQIRWGSGGKHRAPVKDGLIVAVFRHYESRAAESKPLLHDHAVVSIRARRPDGAGSWGNVSVDSLLAHIVAADTLYLLYFMEEVSARLGWAWEPREVTPGRRPVMEIAGIDQRLIGWQSTRRQQIEEALFVLTAEYVEEHGHEPGERAAYGLACRAAYRTRPPKRKEPQSLSELRQRWRKSAVAAFGADVVDWLAQRARAAAAAVWARVWPVVDIALAAVDTVAVVYVMRGAFKRHHLLAEARRYLSYVLRGRPHQPGLDERIVQMVVDDFTRPVGRGLMMTADLRALYPRDTDDQAVLRPLTRNRMLPLYARARRAAGALSARVQAVRRSERLGSRTRPHTVAVPGASRSGPRLTRTDRKAGRDQEQQETDVAALEQTRSTIEAVALMAVSLQDGVRERDVAHRLRQRPASSHTPPPGVQPAPGRTPSGGLA
;
A
#
# COMPACT_ATOMS: atom_id res chain seq x y z
N MET A 1 19.33 7.91 -3.58
CA MET A 1 18.71 7.02 -4.57
C MET A 1 17.61 7.79 -5.24
N VAL A 2 17.43 7.69 -6.56
CA VAL A 2 16.38 8.40 -7.29
C VAL A 2 15.79 7.46 -8.32
N GLY A 3 14.48 7.24 -8.26
CA GLY A 3 13.87 6.09 -8.93
C GLY A 3 14.63 4.82 -8.58
N ASP A 4 14.76 3.93 -9.56
CA ASP A 4 15.61 2.75 -9.45
C ASP A 4 17.08 3.03 -9.77
N GLY A 5 17.59 4.27 -9.57
CA GLY A 5 18.96 4.74 -9.87
C GLY A 5 19.78 5.15 -8.63
N HIS A 6 21.12 5.17 -8.74
CA HIS A 6 21.94 6.04 -7.90
C HIS A 6 22.09 7.36 -8.65
N ARG A 7 21.82 8.48 -7.97
CA ARG A 7 22.15 9.78 -8.54
C ARG A 7 23.67 10.00 -8.44
N PRO A 8 24.30 10.67 -9.42
CA PRO A 8 25.66 11.15 -9.26
C PRO A 8 25.79 12.04 -8.02
N ALA A 9 26.95 12.00 -7.36
CA ALA A 9 27.24 12.91 -6.26
C ALA A 9 27.09 14.37 -6.71
N GLY A 10 26.54 15.23 -5.85
CA GLY A 10 26.31 16.64 -6.16
C GLY A 10 25.10 16.93 -7.05
N THR A 11 24.40 15.93 -7.60
CA THR A 11 23.15 16.18 -8.35
C THR A 11 21.97 16.37 -7.39
N PRO A 12 21.26 17.51 -7.42
CA PRO A 12 20.08 17.73 -6.58
C PRO A 12 19.01 16.65 -6.79
N LEU A 13 18.31 16.24 -5.73
CA LEU A 13 17.26 15.21 -5.79
C LEU A 13 16.24 15.48 -6.91
N ARG A 14 15.75 16.72 -7.00
CA ARG A 14 14.73 17.10 -7.98
C ARG A 14 15.20 16.95 -9.42
N ALA A 15 16.40 17.47 -9.72
CA ALA A 15 16.99 17.35 -11.05
C ALA A 15 17.18 15.89 -11.48
N ALA A 16 17.59 15.03 -10.53
CA ALA A 16 17.71 13.60 -10.79
C ALA A 16 16.35 12.92 -11.01
N GLN A 17 15.29 13.37 -10.33
CA GLN A 17 13.92 12.84 -10.50
C GLN A 17 13.36 13.22 -11.86
N ASP A 18 13.49 14.49 -12.24
CA ASP A 18 13.07 15.00 -13.54
C ASP A 18 13.81 14.26 -14.66
N LYS A 19 15.13 14.08 -14.54
CA LYS A 19 15.93 13.30 -15.50
C LYS A 19 15.48 11.84 -15.59
N ALA A 20 15.12 11.24 -14.46
CA ALA A 20 14.61 9.87 -14.38
C ALA A 20 13.14 9.71 -14.81
N GLY A 21 12.46 10.81 -15.16
CA GLY A 21 11.03 10.77 -15.51
C GLY A 21 10.13 10.29 -14.37
N VAL A 22 10.61 10.35 -13.12
CA VAL A 22 9.84 10.00 -11.92
C VAL A 22 9.32 11.27 -11.26
N PRO A 23 8.07 11.28 -10.75
CA PRO A 23 7.53 12.45 -10.08
C PRO A 23 8.32 12.74 -8.80
N PRO A 24 8.29 14.00 -8.33
CA PRO A 24 8.84 14.33 -7.02
C PRO A 24 8.17 13.51 -5.92
N GLY A 25 8.90 13.28 -4.83
CA GLY A 25 8.31 12.67 -3.65
C GLY A 25 7.33 13.64 -3.01
N VAL A 26 6.29 13.10 -2.37
CA VAL A 26 5.27 13.90 -1.68
C VAL A 26 5.11 13.47 -0.23
N TRP A 27 4.85 14.42 0.66
CA TRP A 27 4.53 14.17 2.05
C TRP A 27 3.08 13.67 2.18
N ARG A 28 2.90 12.58 2.94
CA ARG A 28 1.58 12.00 3.28
C ARG A 28 1.52 11.65 4.78
N GLY A 29 0.30 11.40 5.26
CA GLY A 29 0.02 10.99 6.65
C GLY A 29 -0.49 12.12 7.54
N GLN A 30 -1.24 11.75 8.58
CA GLN A 30 -1.89 12.70 9.49
C GLN A 30 -0.90 13.45 10.40
N GLY A 31 0.30 12.90 10.61
CA GLY A 31 1.29 13.47 11.51
C GLY A 31 1.99 14.72 10.97
N LEU A 32 1.76 15.09 9.71
CA LEU A 32 2.46 16.20 9.04
C LEU A 32 2.23 17.56 9.70
N ALA A 33 1.00 17.82 10.18
CA ALA A 33 0.67 19.07 10.86
C ALA A 33 1.53 19.27 12.12
N ALA A 34 2.00 18.18 12.75
CA ALA A 34 2.88 18.25 13.92
C ALA A 34 4.25 18.88 13.62
N VAL A 35 4.64 18.93 12.35
CA VAL A 35 5.91 19.46 11.86
C VAL A 35 5.74 20.59 10.84
N GLY A 36 4.55 21.19 10.78
CA GLY A 36 4.25 22.32 9.89
C GLY A 36 4.20 21.96 8.40
N LEU A 37 4.00 20.69 8.06
CA LEU A 37 3.85 20.22 6.68
C LEU A 37 2.38 19.91 6.37
N THR A 38 2.03 19.93 5.08
CA THR A 38 0.71 19.59 4.56
C THR A 38 0.79 18.37 3.64
N VAL A 39 -0.28 17.58 3.57
CA VAL A 39 -0.38 16.47 2.61
C VAL A 39 -0.23 16.99 1.18
N GLY A 40 0.63 16.35 0.41
CA GLY A 40 0.93 16.72 -0.98
C GLY A 40 2.09 17.70 -1.13
N ASP A 41 2.65 18.24 -0.04
CA ASP A 41 3.88 19.04 -0.11
C ASP A 41 5.02 18.22 -0.72
N VAL A 42 5.80 18.84 -1.59
CA VAL A 42 6.95 18.20 -2.22
C VAL A 42 8.03 17.93 -1.18
N VAL A 43 8.55 16.71 -1.18
CA VAL A 43 9.66 16.31 -0.32
C VAL A 43 10.94 16.94 -0.84
N SER A 44 11.46 17.94 -0.15
CA SER A 44 12.81 18.45 -0.43
C SER A 44 13.87 17.50 0.14
N GLU A 45 15.04 17.50 -0.49
CA GLU A 45 16.18 16.69 -0.06
C GLU A 45 16.60 17.02 1.38
N ARG A 46 16.66 18.31 1.71
CA ARG A 46 17.07 18.76 3.04
C ARG A 46 16.05 18.39 4.12
N GLN A 47 14.74 18.52 3.84
CA GLN A 47 13.71 18.06 4.78
C GLN A 47 13.76 16.55 5.01
N ALA A 48 13.99 15.75 3.95
CA ALA A 48 14.14 14.31 4.07
C ALA A 48 15.37 13.93 4.90
N GLU A 49 16.52 14.58 4.65
CA GLU A 49 17.74 14.38 5.43
C GLU A 49 17.52 14.73 6.91
N LEU A 50 16.95 15.91 7.21
CA LEU A 50 16.69 16.35 8.57
C LEU A 50 15.74 15.41 9.31
N LEU A 51 14.62 15.04 8.71
CA LEU A 51 13.60 14.25 9.39
C LEU A 51 13.90 12.76 9.40
N LEU A 52 14.27 12.18 8.25
CA LEU A 52 14.45 10.74 8.07
C LEU A 52 15.91 10.30 8.29
N GLY A 53 16.88 11.23 8.23
CA GLY A 53 18.29 10.96 8.50
C GLY A 53 18.75 11.43 9.89
N GLU A 54 18.34 12.62 10.29
CA GLU A 54 18.78 13.26 11.55
C GLU A 54 17.71 13.22 12.67
N GLY A 55 16.47 12.85 12.36
CA GLY A 55 15.39 12.79 13.33
C GLY A 55 15.05 14.16 13.94
N ARG A 56 15.17 15.22 13.13
CA ARG A 56 14.92 16.62 13.45
C ARG A 56 13.69 17.14 12.69
N HIS A 57 13.25 18.35 13.05
CA HIS A 57 12.17 19.04 12.36
C HIS A 57 12.56 19.27 10.87
N PRO A 58 11.65 19.08 9.89
CA PRO A 58 11.94 19.29 8.47
C PRO A 58 12.45 20.72 8.16
N ASP A 59 11.97 21.71 8.91
CA ASP A 59 12.44 23.12 8.83
C ASP A 59 13.56 23.48 9.82
N ALA A 60 14.36 22.51 10.29
CA ALA A 60 15.32 22.76 11.37
C ALA A 60 16.27 23.94 11.09
N ASP A 61 16.79 24.06 9.86
CA ASP A 61 17.72 25.13 9.49
C ASP A 61 17.08 26.53 9.63
N ARG A 62 15.78 26.66 9.31
CA ARG A 62 15.05 27.92 9.46
C ARG A 62 14.84 28.24 10.95
N ILE A 63 14.34 27.27 11.71
CA ILE A 63 14.04 27.43 13.15
C ILE A 63 15.30 27.79 13.92
N GLU A 64 16.44 27.14 13.62
CA GLU A 64 17.70 27.44 14.29
C GLU A 64 18.22 28.84 13.98
N ARG A 65 18.15 29.29 12.73
CA ARG A 65 18.53 30.66 12.38
C ARG A 65 17.67 31.68 13.12
N GLU A 66 16.35 31.49 13.17
CA GLU A 66 15.44 32.37 13.90
C GLU A 66 15.75 32.40 15.40
N ARG A 67 16.05 31.25 15.99
CA ARG A 67 16.42 31.11 17.42
C ARG A 67 17.74 31.81 17.74
N LEU A 68 18.75 31.62 16.90
CA LEU A 68 20.06 32.28 17.05
C LEU A 68 19.93 33.81 16.92
N GLN A 69 19.11 34.29 15.98
CA GLN A 69 18.81 35.72 15.84
C GLN A 69 18.06 36.28 17.05
N ALA A 70 17.24 35.46 17.71
CA ALA A 70 16.58 35.81 18.97
C ALA A 70 17.51 35.71 20.20
N GLY A 71 18.79 35.40 20.01
CA GLY A 71 19.79 35.34 21.09
C GLY A 71 19.88 34.01 21.83
N ASP A 72 19.20 32.95 21.37
CA ASP A 72 19.43 31.60 21.91
C ASP A 72 20.86 31.14 21.57
N ASP A 73 21.51 30.44 22.50
CA ASP A 73 22.79 29.79 22.21
C ASP A 73 22.63 28.63 21.20
N PRO A 74 23.71 28.22 20.50
CA PRO A 74 23.63 27.15 19.49
C PRO A 74 23.08 25.82 20.00
N ALA A 75 23.32 25.45 21.26
CA ALA A 75 22.82 24.20 21.82
C ALA A 75 21.31 24.28 22.08
N LYS A 76 20.82 25.41 22.58
CA LYS A 76 19.39 25.68 22.76
C LYS A 76 18.65 25.73 21.43
N ALA A 77 19.19 26.45 20.43
CA ALA A 77 18.64 26.49 19.08
C ALA A 77 18.55 25.07 18.48
N ARG A 78 19.64 24.29 18.58
CA ARG A 78 19.67 22.90 18.11
C ARG A 78 18.65 22.02 18.82
N ARG A 79 18.52 22.16 20.14
CA ARG A 79 17.57 21.36 20.92
C ARG A 79 16.13 21.62 20.49
N ALA A 80 15.79 22.83 20.06
CA ALA A 80 14.45 23.19 19.61
C ALA A 80 13.99 22.42 18.35
N THR A 81 14.93 21.89 17.55
CA THR A 81 14.60 21.15 16.32
C THR A 81 14.66 19.64 16.48
N VAL A 82 15.25 19.13 17.57
CA VAL A 82 15.37 17.68 17.79
C VAL A 82 14.03 17.07 18.19
N LEU A 83 13.55 16.11 17.39
CA LEU A 83 12.31 15.39 17.67
C LEU A 83 12.59 14.20 18.59
N GLY A 84 12.61 14.46 19.90
CA GLY A 84 12.76 13.44 20.94
C GLY A 84 14.20 13.26 21.39
N ARG A 85 14.71 12.02 21.42
CA ARG A 85 16.12 11.75 21.75
C ARG A 85 16.98 11.98 20.51
N PRO A 86 18.05 12.81 20.59
CA PRO A 86 18.94 13.03 19.47
C PRO A 86 19.60 11.73 18.98
N ILE A 87 19.86 11.61 17.68
CA ILE A 87 20.42 10.37 17.11
C ILE A 87 21.86 10.17 17.56
N GLU A 88 22.64 11.25 17.67
CA GLU A 88 24.03 11.22 18.13
C GLU A 88 24.16 10.69 19.56
N HIS A 89 23.09 10.77 20.37
CA HIS A 89 23.09 10.19 21.70
C HIS A 89 23.29 8.67 21.67
N ASN A 90 22.90 7.98 20.59
CA ASN A 90 23.16 6.54 20.44
C ASN A 90 24.66 6.23 20.22
N ARG A 91 25.48 7.24 19.93
CA ARG A 91 26.93 7.14 19.76
C ARG A 91 27.71 7.58 21.01
N SER A 92 27.03 7.95 22.12
CA SER A 92 27.69 8.45 23.33
C SER A 92 28.34 7.35 24.17
N GLU A 93 29.44 7.67 24.84
CA GLU A 93 30.13 6.77 25.78
C GLU A 93 29.25 6.32 26.95
N LYS A 94 28.35 7.19 27.41
CA LYS A 94 27.40 6.90 28.50
C LYS A 94 26.31 5.87 28.13
N THR A 95 26.28 5.43 26.88
CA THR A 95 25.31 4.44 26.37
C THR A 95 26.02 3.27 25.72
N GLU A 96 27.01 2.68 26.38
CA GLU A 96 27.76 1.46 25.97
C GLU A 96 26.87 0.40 25.28
N LYS A 97 25.71 0.05 25.86
CA LYS A 97 24.77 -0.94 25.28
C LYS A 97 24.01 -0.47 24.02
N ALA A 98 24.02 0.83 23.71
CA ALA A 98 23.42 1.41 22.51
C ALA A 98 24.42 1.56 21.36
N LYS A 99 25.73 1.57 21.63
CA LYS A 99 26.79 1.65 20.60
C LYS A 99 26.73 0.49 19.61
N GLU A 100 26.31 -0.69 20.06
CA GLU A 100 26.15 -1.90 19.22
C GLU A 100 24.89 -1.87 18.34
N ARG A 101 23.99 -0.90 18.50
CA ARG A 101 22.71 -0.86 17.80
C ARG A 101 22.65 0.28 16.80
N THR A 102 22.65 -0.06 15.52
CA THR A 102 22.35 0.90 14.44
C THR A 102 20.98 1.53 14.71
N PRO A 103 20.89 2.87 14.80
CA PRO A 103 19.61 3.53 15.06
C PRO A 103 18.66 3.29 13.89
N TRP A 104 17.43 2.88 14.21
CA TRP A 104 16.36 2.79 13.22
C TRP A 104 15.82 4.20 12.95
N LEU A 105 15.90 4.65 11.70
CA LEU A 105 15.58 6.02 11.30
C LEU A 105 14.27 6.15 10.51
N GLY A 106 13.82 5.04 9.93
CA GLY A 106 12.56 4.96 9.20
C GLY A 106 12.18 3.52 8.94
N MET A 107 10.99 3.35 8.38
CA MET A 107 10.50 2.09 7.83
C MET A 107 10.00 2.35 6.42
N ASP A 108 10.52 1.63 5.44
CA ASP A 108 10.02 1.70 4.07
C ASP A 108 8.90 0.69 3.85
N LEU A 109 7.72 1.19 3.49
CA LEU A 109 6.57 0.40 3.08
C LEU A 109 6.42 0.51 1.57
N THR A 110 6.76 -0.56 0.84
CA THR A 110 6.63 -0.57 -0.63
C THR A 110 5.24 -1.05 -1.04
N PHE A 111 4.38 -0.11 -1.47
CA PHE A 111 3.05 -0.41 -1.99
C PHE A 111 3.13 -0.79 -3.46
N ARG A 112 2.54 -1.94 -3.81
CA ARG A 112 2.56 -2.49 -5.17
C ARG A 112 1.20 -3.05 -5.53
N PRO A 113 0.52 -2.53 -6.57
CA PRO A 113 -0.71 -3.13 -7.04
C PRO A 113 -0.45 -4.51 -7.68
N PRO A 114 -1.49 -5.33 -7.93
CA PRO A 114 -1.31 -6.64 -8.54
C PRO A 114 -0.70 -6.58 -9.96
N PRO A 115 0.00 -7.63 -10.42
CA PRO A 115 0.60 -7.74 -11.74
C PRO A 115 -0.28 -7.24 -12.90
N THR A 116 -1.54 -7.67 -12.97
CA THR A 116 -2.45 -7.24 -14.04
C THR A 116 -2.75 -5.74 -14.04
N ALA A 117 -2.71 -5.09 -12.87
CA ALA A 117 -2.82 -3.65 -12.77
C ALA A 117 -1.56 -2.93 -13.27
N HIS A 118 -0.35 -3.45 -13.01
CA HIS A 118 0.88 -2.92 -13.63
C HIS A 118 0.83 -3.02 -15.15
N ILE A 119 0.33 -4.13 -15.67
CA ILE A 119 0.19 -4.38 -17.11
C ILE A 119 -0.81 -3.39 -17.72
N ALA A 120 -1.99 -3.22 -17.12
CA ALA A 120 -2.98 -2.25 -17.56
C ALA A 120 -2.40 -0.82 -17.55
N TRP A 121 -1.78 -0.42 -16.43
CA TRP A 121 -1.15 0.90 -16.25
C TRP A 121 -0.07 1.18 -17.30
N ALA A 122 0.73 0.16 -17.64
CA ALA A 122 1.82 0.32 -18.59
C ALA A 122 1.36 0.35 -20.05
N LEU A 123 0.43 -0.54 -20.41
CA LEU A 123 0.10 -0.84 -21.80
C LEU A 123 -1.10 -0.05 -22.35
N MET A 124 -2.05 0.35 -21.51
CA MET A 124 -3.23 1.11 -21.96
C MET A 124 -2.89 2.60 -22.20
N ASP A 125 -3.88 3.41 -22.54
CA ASP A 125 -3.73 4.85 -22.78
C ASP A 125 -3.43 5.66 -21.49
N ASP A 126 -3.15 6.96 -21.65
CA ASP A 126 -2.86 7.86 -20.53
C ASP A 126 -4.04 8.05 -19.56
N GLN A 127 -5.27 7.93 -20.03
CA GLN A 127 -6.44 8.09 -19.17
C GLN A 127 -6.53 6.94 -18.17
N HIS A 128 -6.40 5.69 -18.63
CA HIS A 128 -6.35 4.51 -17.78
C HIS A 128 -5.16 4.57 -16.82
N ARG A 129 -4.00 5.03 -17.30
CA ARG A 129 -2.80 5.22 -16.47
C ARG A 129 -3.07 6.15 -15.28
N LEU A 130 -3.59 7.34 -15.54
CA LEU A 130 -3.85 8.35 -14.52
C LEU A 130 -4.91 7.89 -13.51
N VAL A 131 -5.95 7.18 -13.98
CA VAL A 131 -6.95 6.60 -13.07
C VAL A 131 -6.32 5.55 -12.16
N LEU A 132 -5.50 4.64 -12.68
CA LEU A 132 -4.82 3.62 -11.88
C LEU A 132 -3.83 4.23 -10.86
N GLU A 133 -3.10 5.26 -11.25
CA GLU A 133 -2.23 6.04 -10.34
C GLU A 133 -3.06 6.67 -9.20
N SER A 134 -4.20 7.28 -9.52
CA SER A 134 -5.09 7.89 -8.52
C SER A 134 -5.75 6.86 -7.60
N CYS A 135 -6.12 5.68 -8.12
CA CYS A 135 -6.59 4.56 -7.30
C CYS A 135 -5.52 4.09 -6.31
N GLN A 136 -4.27 4.03 -6.77
CA GLN A 136 -3.14 3.69 -5.91
C GLN A 136 -2.92 4.74 -4.83
N ASP A 137 -2.90 6.02 -5.18
CA ASP A 137 -2.78 7.13 -4.23
C ASP A 137 -3.85 7.04 -3.13
N THR A 138 -5.10 6.81 -3.53
CA THR A 138 -6.24 6.68 -2.62
C THR A 138 -6.10 5.47 -1.68
N ALA A 139 -5.70 4.32 -2.23
CA ALA A 139 -5.51 3.10 -1.44
C ALA A 139 -4.32 3.21 -0.47
N VAL A 140 -3.23 3.87 -0.87
CA VAL A 140 -2.08 4.18 -0.01
C VAL A 140 -2.51 5.07 1.14
N ASP A 141 -3.22 6.17 0.86
CA ASP A 141 -3.69 7.10 1.90
C ASP A 141 -4.61 6.43 2.93
N LYS A 142 -5.59 5.65 2.47
CA LYS A 142 -6.51 4.93 3.35
C LYS A 142 -5.77 3.92 4.25
N THR A 143 -4.79 3.21 3.70
CA THR A 143 -3.99 2.25 4.48
C THR A 143 -3.04 2.94 5.45
N LEU A 144 -2.37 4.02 5.06
CA LEU A 144 -1.51 4.80 5.95
C LEU A 144 -2.29 5.44 7.10
N LYS A 145 -3.52 5.91 6.81
CA LYS A 145 -4.44 6.41 7.83
C LYS A 145 -4.79 5.31 8.85
N TRP A 146 -5.21 4.12 8.39
CA TRP A 146 -5.50 3.00 9.28
C TRP A 146 -4.27 2.57 10.10
N LEU A 147 -3.08 2.53 9.49
CA LEU A 147 -1.84 2.26 10.21
C LEU A 147 -1.57 3.30 11.30
N GLY A 148 -1.78 4.59 11.02
CA GLY A 148 -1.62 5.67 11.99
C GLY A 148 -2.61 5.61 13.15
N GLU A 149 -3.89 5.38 12.86
CA GLU A 149 -4.98 5.42 13.85
C GLU A 149 -5.08 4.13 14.68
N SER A 150 -4.89 2.98 14.05
CA SER A 150 -5.20 1.67 14.66
C SER A 150 -3.99 0.85 15.06
N VAL A 151 -2.80 1.13 14.52
CA VAL A 151 -1.62 0.25 14.67
C VAL A 151 -0.42 0.97 15.28
N ALA A 152 -0.19 2.23 14.90
CA ALA A 152 0.99 2.97 15.30
C ALA A 152 0.96 3.25 16.80
N GLN A 153 1.96 2.70 17.49
CA GLN A 153 2.15 2.89 18.92
C GLN A 153 3.49 3.57 19.17
N ILE A 154 3.58 4.38 20.21
CA ILE A 154 4.83 4.93 20.73
C ILE A 154 5.22 4.20 22.01
N ARG A 155 6.51 3.88 22.18
CA ARG A 155 7.04 3.19 23.38
C ARG A 155 8.00 4.07 24.17
N TRP A 156 7.90 4.06 25.51
CA TRP A 156 8.81 4.81 26.38
C TRP A 156 9.02 4.15 27.74
N GLY A 157 9.94 4.73 28.54
CA GLY A 157 10.41 4.18 29.81
C GLY A 157 11.46 3.07 29.64
N SER A 158 12.08 2.67 30.76
CA SER A 158 13.08 1.60 30.76
C SER A 158 12.49 0.31 30.16
N GLY A 159 13.16 -0.25 29.16
CA GLY A 159 12.68 -1.43 28.43
C GLY A 159 11.45 -1.21 27.54
N GLY A 160 10.98 0.03 27.34
CA GLY A 160 9.77 0.30 26.56
C GLY A 160 8.50 -0.23 27.22
N LYS A 161 8.47 -0.25 28.56
CA LYS A 161 7.35 -0.75 29.38
C LYS A 161 6.04 -0.03 29.11
N HIS A 162 6.10 1.25 28.78
CA HIS A 162 4.91 2.03 28.46
C HIS A 162 4.69 2.05 26.95
N ARG A 163 3.44 1.85 26.53
CA ARG A 163 2.99 1.92 25.14
C ARG A 163 1.66 2.64 25.08
N ALA A 164 1.47 3.45 24.06
CA ALA A 164 0.19 4.07 23.75
C ALA A 164 0.09 4.32 22.25
N PRO A 165 -1.12 4.53 21.71
CA PRO A 165 -1.30 5.05 20.36
C PRO A 165 -0.51 6.35 20.14
N VAL A 166 -0.05 6.59 18.92
CA VAL A 166 0.55 7.88 18.54
C VAL A 166 -0.52 8.97 18.53
N LYS A 167 -0.14 10.22 18.89
CA LYS A 167 -1.11 11.33 19.02
C LYS A 167 -1.67 11.82 17.70
N ASP A 168 -0.82 12.01 16.69
CA ASP A 168 -1.18 12.69 15.43
C ASP A 168 -1.10 11.77 14.19
N GLY A 169 -0.82 10.49 14.39
CA GLY A 169 -0.58 9.55 13.30
C GLY A 169 0.86 9.56 12.78
N LEU A 170 1.04 9.09 11.55
CA LEU A 170 2.35 8.89 10.91
C LEU A 170 2.76 10.07 10.03
N ILE A 171 4.07 10.28 9.91
CA ILE A 171 4.70 11.19 8.95
C ILE A 171 5.41 10.34 7.89
N VAL A 172 5.05 10.51 6.62
CA VAL A 172 5.49 9.61 5.56
C VAL A 172 5.94 10.39 4.33
N ALA A 173 7.13 10.11 3.82
CA ALA A 173 7.57 10.57 2.50
C ALA A 173 7.29 9.47 1.47
N VAL A 174 6.53 9.77 0.42
CA VAL A 174 6.15 8.78 -0.60
C VAL A 174 6.81 9.09 -1.93
N PHE A 175 7.52 8.12 -2.49
CA PHE A 175 8.23 8.21 -3.76
C PHE A 175 7.70 7.16 -4.74
N ARG A 176 7.18 7.61 -5.88
CA ARG A 176 6.64 6.74 -6.93
C ARG A 176 7.72 6.31 -7.93
N HIS A 177 7.68 5.03 -8.28
CA HIS A 177 8.60 4.35 -9.18
C HIS A 177 7.82 3.48 -10.17
N TYR A 178 8.47 3.11 -11.29
CA TYR A 178 7.77 2.61 -12.48
C TYR A 178 8.40 1.37 -13.12
N GLU A 179 9.63 1.04 -12.78
CA GLU A 179 10.43 0.03 -13.48
C GLU A 179 10.81 -1.11 -12.54
N SER A 180 10.89 -2.31 -13.10
CA SER A 180 11.53 -3.43 -12.43
C SER A 180 13.05 -3.38 -12.65
N ARG A 181 13.78 -4.12 -11.82
CA ARG A 181 15.23 -4.30 -11.96
C ARG A 181 15.62 -5.44 -12.91
N ALA A 182 14.76 -5.79 -13.86
CA ALA A 182 15.09 -6.75 -14.92
C ALA A 182 16.12 -6.16 -15.88
N ALA A 183 16.91 -7.02 -16.56
CA ALA A 183 17.89 -6.60 -17.56
C ALA A 183 17.20 -5.82 -18.71
N GLU A 184 16.08 -6.38 -19.18
CA GLU A 184 15.06 -5.63 -19.90
C GLU A 184 14.06 -5.04 -18.91
N SER A 185 14.12 -3.73 -18.66
CA SER A 185 13.16 -3.04 -17.79
C SER A 185 11.71 -3.44 -18.13
N LYS A 186 11.00 -3.96 -17.14
CA LYS A 186 9.57 -4.33 -17.23
C LYS A 186 8.76 -3.37 -16.35
N PRO A 187 7.48 -3.12 -16.68
CA PRO A 187 6.65 -2.23 -15.89
C PRO A 187 6.46 -2.75 -14.46
N LEU A 188 6.64 -1.85 -13.49
CA LEU A 188 6.44 -2.10 -12.08
C LEU A 188 6.08 -0.77 -11.38
N LEU A 189 4.81 -0.40 -11.42
CA LEU A 189 4.31 0.74 -10.64
C LEU A 189 4.42 0.42 -9.15
N HIS A 190 5.14 1.23 -8.38
CA HIS A 190 5.24 1.04 -6.94
C HIS A 190 5.57 2.33 -6.21
N ASP A 191 5.11 2.44 -4.97
CA ASP A 191 5.39 3.60 -4.12
C ASP A 191 6.22 3.16 -2.92
N HIS A 192 7.38 3.79 -2.73
CA HIS A 192 8.17 3.70 -1.51
C HIS A 192 7.65 4.73 -0.50
N ALA A 193 6.91 4.25 0.50
CA ALA A 193 6.40 5.07 1.59
C ALA A 193 7.33 4.97 2.80
N VAL A 194 8.26 5.91 2.90
CA VAL A 194 9.26 6.00 3.97
C VAL A 194 8.61 6.66 5.18
N VAL A 195 8.22 5.84 6.15
CA VAL A 195 7.62 6.24 7.41
C VAL A 195 8.72 6.72 8.37
N SER A 196 8.60 7.95 8.86
CA SER A 196 9.46 8.45 9.93
C SER A 196 9.21 7.67 11.22
N ILE A 197 10.28 7.33 11.93
CA ILE A 197 10.14 6.77 13.28
C ILE A 197 9.67 7.81 14.30
N ARG A 198 9.69 9.11 13.98
CA ARG A 198 9.34 10.17 14.94
C ARG A 198 7.84 10.39 14.99
N ALA A 199 7.29 10.35 16.21
CA ALA A 199 5.89 10.66 16.48
C ALA A 199 5.74 11.35 17.84
N ARG A 200 4.62 12.06 18.03
CA ARG A 200 4.26 12.67 19.31
C ARG A 200 3.54 11.66 20.21
N ARG A 201 3.88 11.71 21.49
CA ARG A 201 3.19 10.98 22.56
C ARG A 201 1.83 11.61 22.82
N PRO A 202 0.87 10.82 23.34
CA PRO A 202 -0.44 11.33 23.74
C PRO A 202 -0.40 12.10 25.07
N ASP A 203 0.78 12.44 25.60
CA ASP A 203 0.89 13.26 26.81
C ASP A 203 0.45 14.72 26.53
N GLY A 204 0.12 15.45 27.60
CA GLY A 204 -0.35 16.83 27.49
C GLY A 204 0.66 17.75 26.77
N ALA A 205 1.95 17.47 26.92
CA ALA A 205 3.03 18.19 26.25
C ALA A 205 3.24 17.80 24.78
N GLY A 206 2.67 16.69 24.30
CA GLY A 206 2.92 16.17 22.94
C GLY A 206 4.39 15.80 22.70
N SER A 207 5.07 15.26 23.72
CA SER A 207 6.51 15.03 23.67
C SER A 207 6.88 14.04 22.56
N TRP A 208 8.00 14.28 21.90
CA TRP A 208 8.45 13.43 20.79
C TRP A 208 9.10 12.12 21.28
N GLY A 209 8.89 11.05 20.51
CA GLY A 209 9.56 9.78 20.70
C GLY A 209 9.53 8.93 19.44
N ASN A 210 9.72 7.63 19.62
CA ASN A 210 9.85 6.70 18.51
C ASN A 210 8.64 5.79 18.40
N VAL A 211 8.11 5.66 17.19
CA VAL A 211 7.11 4.65 16.83
C VAL A 211 7.68 3.25 17.08
N SER A 212 6.85 2.38 17.63
CA SER A 212 7.12 0.97 17.86
C SER A 212 6.98 0.21 16.54
N VAL A 213 8.11 0.05 15.84
CA VAL A 213 8.18 -0.70 14.57
C VAL A 213 7.68 -2.14 14.73
N ASP A 214 7.86 -2.77 15.89
CA ASP A 214 7.32 -4.11 16.18
C ASP A 214 5.80 -4.19 15.98
N SER A 215 5.08 -3.10 16.28
CA SER A 215 3.62 -3.03 16.08
C SER A 215 3.29 -2.97 14.58
N LEU A 216 3.99 -2.12 13.84
CA LEU A 216 3.81 -1.97 12.39
C LEU A 216 4.13 -3.28 11.65
N LEU A 217 5.27 -3.90 11.95
CA LEU A 217 5.69 -5.17 11.34
C LEU A 217 4.71 -6.30 11.64
N ALA A 218 4.19 -6.40 12.87
CA ALA A 218 3.19 -7.41 13.22
C ALA A 218 1.89 -7.27 12.41
N HIS A 219 1.57 -6.08 11.90
CA HIS A 219 0.36 -5.79 11.13
C HIS A 219 0.60 -5.67 9.62
N ILE A 220 1.81 -5.91 9.12
CA ILE A 220 2.15 -5.65 7.72
C ILE A 220 1.25 -6.41 6.73
N VAL A 221 0.90 -7.66 7.05
CA VAL A 221 0.00 -8.47 6.21
C VAL A 221 -1.45 -7.97 6.28
N ALA A 222 -1.87 -7.45 7.44
CA ALA A 222 -3.19 -6.82 7.57
C ALA A 222 -3.24 -5.50 6.79
N ALA A 223 -2.15 -4.72 6.77
CA ALA A 223 -2.04 -3.51 5.97
C ALA A 223 -2.04 -3.81 4.46
N ASP A 224 -1.28 -4.81 4.02
CA ASP A 224 -1.21 -5.26 2.63
C ASP A 224 -2.60 -5.68 2.10
N THR A 225 -3.31 -6.50 2.86
CA THR A 225 -4.67 -6.93 2.48
C THR A 225 -5.69 -5.79 2.50
N LEU A 226 -5.52 -4.78 3.35
CA LEU A 226 -6.37 -3.57 3.34
C LEU A 226 -6.09 -2.69 2.12
N TYR A 227 -4.81 -2.49 1.80
CA TYR A 227 -4.39 -1.77 0.61
C TYR A 227 -4.96 -2.40 -0.64
N LEU A 228 -4.81 -3.73 -0.79
CA LEU A 228 -5.37 -4.44 -1.95
C LEU A 228 -6.89 -4.33 -2.00
N LEU A 229 -7.59 -4.47 -0.86
CA LEU A 229 -9.04 -4.30 -0.81
C LEU A 229 -9.47 -2.92 -1.32
N TYR A 230 -8.89 -1.83 -0.80
CA TYR A 230 -9.21 -0.49 -1.28
C TYR A 230 -8.80 -0.25 -2.72
N PHE A 231 -7.62 -0.72 -3.14
CA PHE A 231 -7.19 -0.58 -4.52
C PHE A 231 -8.16 -1.25 -5.49
N MET A 232 -8.62 -2.45 -5.16
CA MET A 232 -9.61 -3.18 -5.96
C MET A 232 -10.92 -2.40 -6.07
N GLU A 233 -11.40 -1.80 -4.98
CA GLU A 233 -12.62 -1.01 -4.95
C GLU A 233 -12.54 0.26 -5.78
N GLU A 234 -11.45 1.01 -5.63
CA GLU A 234 -11.22 2.25 -6.38
C GLU A 234 -11.15 1.96 -7.88
N VAL A 235 -10.41 0.93 -8.29
CA VAL A 235 -10.31 0.52 -9.70
C VAL A 235 -11.67 0.09 -10.25
N SER A 236 -12.42 -0.70 -9.48
CA SER A 236 -13.73 -1.19 -9.92
C SER A 236 -14.74 -0.07 -10.07
N ALA A 237 -14.76 0.85 -9.10
CA ALA A 237 -15.66 1.99 -9.10
C ALA A 237 -15.38 2.97 -10.25
N ARG A 238 -14.10 3.19 -10.60
CA ARG A 238 -13.71 4.20 -11.59
C ARG A 238 -13.59 3.65 -13.02
N LEU A 239 -13.25 2.37 -13.20
CA LEU A 239 -13.03 1.76 -14.51
C LEU A 239 -14.09 0.73 -14.91
N GLY A 240 -15.01 0.38 -14.01
CA GLY A 240 -16.04 -0.63 -14.27
C GLY A 240 -15.44 -2.03 -14.43
N TRP A 241 -14.29 -2.29 -13.82
CA TRP A 241 -13.59 -3.58 -13.89
C TRP A 241 -13.88 -4.44 -12.67
N ALA A 242 -13.77 -5.77 -12.82
CA ALA A 242 -13.88 -6.71 -11.72
C ALA A 242 -12.57 -7.49 -11.54
N TRP A 243 -12.53 -8.25 -10.46
CA TRP A 243 -11.38 -9.02 -10.07
C TRP A 243 -11.68 -10.51 -10.03
N GLU A 244 -10.67 -11.34 -10.21
CA GLU A 244 -10.77 -12.79 -10.13
C GLU A 244 -9.58 -13.38 -9.36
N PRO A 245 -9.75 -14.53 -8.70
CA PRO A 245 -8.68 -15.18 -7.97
C PRO A 245 -7.81 -15.97 -8.96
N ARG A 246 -6.49 -15.79 -8.89
CA ARG A 246 -5.54 -16.56 -9.70
C ARG A 246 -4.52 -17.25 -8.80
N GLU A 247 -4.35 -18.55 -9.00
CA GLU A 247 -3.29 -19.31 -8.33
C GLU A 247 -1.98 -19.09 -9.08
N VAL A 248 -1.10 -18.27 -8.51
CA VAL A 248 0.21 -17.95 -9.09
C VAL A 248 1.32 -18.91 -8.65
N THR A 249 1.10 -19.60 -7.53
CA THR A 249 2.05 -20.56 -6.97
C THR A 249 1.24 -21.76 -6.49
N PRO A 250 1.46 -22.96 -7.07
CA PRO A 250 0.70 -24.15 -6.72
C PRO A 250 0.66 -24.40 -5.20
N GLY A 251 -0.54 -24.66 -4.68
CA GLY A 251 -0.80 -24.94 -3.28
C GLY A 251 -0.77 -23.72 -2.34
N ARG A 252 -0.51 -22.51 -2.86
CA ARG A 252 -0.56 -21.26 -2.10
C ARG A 252 -1.93 -20.58 -2.24
N ARG A 253 -2.10 -19.50 -1.49
CA ARG A 253 -3.30 -18.65 -1.56
C ARG A 253 -3.38 -17.99 -2.95
N PRO A 254 -4.55 -17.96 -3.60
CA PRO A 254 -4.73 -17.20 -4.82
C PRO A 254 -4.57 -15.71 -4.52
N VAL A 255 -4.08 -14.99 -5.52
CA VAL A 255 -4.02 -13.52 -5.52
C VAL A 255 -5.17 -12.97 -6.37
N MET A 256 -5.62 -11.76 -6.05
CA MET A 256 -6.66 -11.09 -6.83
C MET A 256 -6.01 -10.36 -8.00
N GLU A 257 -6.54 -10.60 -9.20
CA GLU A 257 -6.06 -10.00 -10.46
C GLU A 257 -7.26 -9.45 -11.24
N ILE A 258 -7.04 -8.46 -12.10
CA ILE A 258 -8.09 -7.87 -12.95
C ILE A 258 -8.59 -8.96 -13.91
N ALA A 259 -9.89 -9.21 -13.86
CA ALA A 259 -10.53 -10.19 -14.74
C ALA A 259 -10.40 -9.75 -16.20
N GLY A 260 -10.16 -10.69 -17.12
CA GLY A 260 -10.06 -10.42 -18.56
C GLY A 260 -8.68 -9.97 -19.06
N ILE A 261 -7.73 -9.60 -18.20
CA ILE A 261 -6.34 -9.36 -18.59
C ILE A 261 -5.59 -10.70 -18.69
N ASP A 262 -5.07 -11.02 -19.87
CA ASP A 262 -4.46 -12.32 -20.17
C ASP A 262 -3.30 -12.66 -19.20
N GLN A 263 -3.34 -13.84 -18.61
CA GLN A 263 -2.32 -14.29 -17.65
C GLN A 263 -0.94 -14.45 -18.29
N ARG A 264 -0.85 -14.68 -19.60
CA ARG A 264 0.43 -14.76 -20.31
C ARG A 264 1.24 -13.45 -20.19
N LEU A 265 0.56 -12.31 -20.07
CA LEU A 265 1.21 -11.00 -19.85
C LEU A 265 1.88 -10.91 -18.47
N ILE A 266 1.44 -11.68 -17.47
CA ILE A 266 2.10 -11.73 -16.16
C ILE A 266 3.51 -12.30 -16.29
N GLY A 267 3.67 -13.38 -17.07
CA GLY A 267 4.98 -13.97 -17.35
C GLY A 267 5.92 -12.96 -18.05
N TRP A 268 5.41 -12.22 -19.03
CA TRP A 268 6.16 -11.16 -19.71
C TRP A 268 6.61 -10.03 -18.79
N GLN A 269 5.78 -9.64 -17.82
CA GLN A 269 6.10 -8.59 -16.85
C GLN A 269 7.07 -9.09 -15.75
N SER A 270 6.97 -10.36 -15.37
CA SER A 270 7.67 -10.95 -14.22
C SER A 270 9.01 -11.63 -14.56
N THR A 271 9.70 -11.25 -15.63
CA THR A 271 10.99 -11.85 -16.04
C THR A 271 12.06 -11.82 -14.95
N ARG A 272 12.12 -10.74 -14.16
CA ARG A 272 13.05 -10.65 -13.01
C ARG A 272 12.80 -11.77 -12.00
N ARG A 273 11.53 -12.06 -11.71
CA ARG A 273 11.12 -13.07 -10.73
C ARG A 273 11.49 -14.47 -11.23
N GLN A 274 11.25 -14.74 -12.51
CA GLN A 274 11.65 -16.01 -13.15
C GLN A 274 13.15 -16.24 -12.99
N GLN A 275 13.99 -15.24 -13.25
CA GLN A 275 15.44 -15.34 -13.03
C GLN A 275 15.82 -15.64 -11.58
N ILE A 276 15.11 -15.06 -10.59
CA ILE A 276 15.34 -15.37 -9.17
C ILE A 276 14.98 -16.83 -8.90
N GLU A 277 13.84 -17.28 -9.40
CA GLU A 277 13.34 -18.63 -9.17
C GLU A 277 14.26 -19.69 -9.81
N GLU A 278 14.76 -19.45 -11.02
CA GLU A 278 15.78 -20.28 -11.68
C GLU A 278 17.08 -20.34 -10.87
N ALA A 279 17.60 -19.19 -10.42
CA ALA A 279 18.81 -19.16 -9.60
C ALA A 279 18.60 -19.79 -8.22
N LEU A 280 17.40 -19.67 -7.65
CA LEU A 280 17.04 -20.29 -6.37
C LEU A 280 16.95 -21.81 -6.50
N PHE A 281 16.48 -22.32 -7.63
CA PHE A 281 16.47 -23.76 -7.91
C PHE A 281 17.89 -24.32 -7.89
N VAL A 282 18.82 -23.68 -8.60
CA VAL A 282 20.24 -24.07 -8.61
C VAL A 282 20.85 -23.99 -7.21
N LEU A 283 20.66 -22.87 -6.51
CA LEU A 283 21.16 -22.68 -5.14
C LEU A 283 20.60 -23.68 -4.12
N THR A 284 19.35 -24.12 -4.30
CA THR A 284 18.74 -25.14 -3.45
C THR A 284 19.34 -26.51 -3.74
N ALA A 285 19.57 -26.84 -5.01
CA ALA A 285 20.22 -28.10 -5.40
C ALA A 285 21.65 -28.18 -4.85
N GLU A 286 22.44 -27.10 -4.99
CA GLU A 286 23.79 -26.97 -4.39
C GLU A 286 23.75 -27.18 -2.86
N TYR A 287 22.75 -26.59 -2.18
CA TYR A 287 22.60 -26.74 -0.73
C TYR A 287 22.33 -28.20 -0.33
N VAL A 288 21.43 -28.89 -1.06
CA VAL A 288 21.09 -30.29 -0.80
C VAL A 288 22.29 -31.20 -1.03
N GLU A 289 23.07 -30.96 -2.08
CA GLU A 289 24.30 -31.72 -2.36
C GLU A 289 25.34 -31.53 -1.25
N GLU A 290 25.55 -30.29 -0.78
CA GLU A 290 26.54 -29.97 0.26
C GLU A 290 26.11 -30.46 1.67
N HIS A 291 24.82 -30.41 2.00
CA HIS A 291 24.33 -30.64 3.36
C HIS A 291 23.58 -31.98 3.53
N GLY A 292 23.25 -32.68 2.44
CA GLY A 292 22.53 -33.95 2.45
C GLY A 292 21.04 -33.87 2.82
N HIS A 293 20.46 -32.67 2.90
CA HIS A 293 19.04 -32.48 3.21
C HIS A 293 18.48 -31.16 2.64
N GLU A 294 17.15 -31.07 2.50
CA GLU A 294 16.43 -29.86 2.07
C GLU A 294 16.62 -28.67 3.04
N PRO A 295 16.66 -27.42 2.55
CA PRO A 295 16.84 -26.26 3.42
C PRO A 295 15.62 -26.02 4.32
N GLY A 296 15.85 -25.85 5.61
CA GLY A 296 14.85 -25.32 6.54
C GLY A 296 14.50 -23.85 6.22
N GLU A 297 13.43 -23.32 6.82
CA GLU A 297 12.85 -22.01 6.50
C GLU A 297 13.89 -20.86 6.47
N ARG A 298 14.77 -20.80 7.46
CA ARG A 298 15.82 -19.77 7.54
C ARG A 298 16.87 -19.91 6.44
N ALA A 299 17.28 -21.14 6.12
CA ALA A 299 18.23 -21.41 5.05
C ALA A 299 17.60 -21.06 3.69
N ALA A 300 16.37 -21.50 3.44
CA ALA A 300 15.62 -21.18 2.23
C ALA A 300 15.47 -19.66 2.02
N TYR A 301 15.20 -18.90 3.09
CA TYR A 301 15.19 -17.44 3.02
C TYR A 301 16.56 -16.86 2.65
N GLY A 302 17.65 -17.37 3.25
CA GLY A 302 19.01 -16.97 2.92
C GLY A 302 19.39 -17.26 1.47
N LEU A 303 19.02 -18.43 0.95
CA LEU A 303 19.21 -18.81 -0.45
C LEU A 303 18.40 -17.91 -1.40
N ALA A 304 17.16 -17.59 -1.07
CA ALA A 304 16.34 -16.66 -1.84
C ALA A 304 16.96 -15.26 -1.91
N CYS A 305 17.49 -14.74 -0.79
CA CYS A 305 18.24 -13.48 -0.76
C CYS A 305 19.48 -13.54 -1.67
N ARG A 306 20.23 -14.65 -1.61
CA ARG A 306 21.42 -14.87 -2.43
C ARG A 306 21.07 -14.94 -3.92
N ALA A 307 20.03 -15.67 -4.31
CA ALA A 307 19.52 -15.72 -5.69
C ALA A 307 19.15 -14.33 -6.19
N ALA A 308 18.40 -13.56 -5.38
CA ALA A 308 18.00 -12.20 -5.72
C ALA A 308 19.19 -11.24 -5.87
N TYR A 309 20.28 -11.45 -5.13
CA TYR A 309 21.51 -10.66 -5.29
C TYR A 309 22.30 -11.06 -6.54
N ARG A 310 22.54 -12.36 -6.75
CA ARG A 310 23.32 -12.88 -7.89
C ARG A 310 22.73 -12.50 -9.24
N THR A 311 21.40 -12.52 -9.34
CA THR A 311 20.67 -12.23 -10.60
C THR A 311 20.34 -10.76 -10.78
N ARG A 312 20.91 -9.87 -9.96
CA ARG A 312 20.65 -8.43 -10.03
C ARG A 312 21.54 -7.79 -11.11
N PRO A 313 20.98 -7.36 -12.26
CA PRO A 313 21.79 -6.64 -13.24
C PRO A 313 22.22 -5.28 -12.70
N PRO A 314 23.31 -4.69 -13.23
CA PRO A 314 23.64 -3.31 -12.97
C PRO A 314 22.47 -2.41 -13.38
N LYS A 315 22.22 -1.35 -12.59
CA LYS A 315 21.23 -0.33 -12.96
C LYS A 315 21.66 0.32 -14.28
N ARG A 316 20.69 0.60 -15.15
CA ARG A 316 20.94 1.35 -16.40
C ARG A 316 21.55 2.71 -16.06
N LYS A 317 22.52 3.13 -16.88
CA LYS A 317 23.23 4.41 -16.71
C LYS A 317 22.41 5.58 -17.26
N GLU A 318 21.61 5.34 -18.29
CA GLU A 318 20.78 6.35 -18.94
C GLU A 318 19.32 6.25 -18.44
N PRO A 319 18.79 7.33 -17.85
CA PRO A 319 17.39 7.40 -17.49
C PRO A 319 16.51 7.59 -18.74
N GLN A 320 15.28 7.10 -18.67
CA GLN A 320 14.27 7.27 -19.73
C GLN A 320 13.01 7.89 -19.16
N SER A 321 12.31 8.68 -19.98
CA SER A 321 11.01 9.20 -19.59
C SER A 321 9.96 8.07 -19.53
N LEU A 322 8.91 8.27 -18.71
CA LEU A 322 7.80 7.32 -18.62
C LEU A 322 7.11 7.08 -19.98
N SER A 323 7.00 8.12 -20.82
CA SER A 323 6.41 8.02 -22.16
C SER A 323 7.22 7.09 -23.07
N GLU A 324 8.54 7.22 -23.08
CA GLU A 324 9.43 6.33 -23.84
C GLU A 324 9.37 4.89 -23.32
N LEU A 325 9.37 4.71 -21.99
CA LEU A 325 9.24 3.40 -21.37
C LEU A 325 7.94 2.69 -21.79
N ARG A 326 6.82 3.40 -21.75
CA ARG A 326 5.52 2.84 -22.16
C ARG A 326 5.47 2.49 -23.64
N GLN A 327 6.01 3.33 -24.52
CA GLN A 327 6.11 3.00 -25.94
C GLN A 327 6.94 1.73 -26.16
N ARG A 328 8.07 1.59 -25.46
CA ARG A 328 8.92 0.39 -25.54
C ARG A 328 8.21 -0.87 -25.01
N TRP A 329 7.56 -0.76 -23.85
CA TRP A 329 6.80 -1.87 -23.26
C TRP A 329 5.66 -2.30 -24.16
N ARG A 330 4.93 -1.34 -24.74
CA ARG A 330 3.86 -1.62 -25.70
C ARG A 330 4.38 -2.33 -26.93
N LYS A 331 5.44 -1.82 -27.56
CA LYS A 331 6.08 -2.50 -28.72
C LYS A 331 6.52 -3.93 -28.37
N SER A 332 7.14 -4.12 -27.20
CA SER A 332 7.55 -5.45 -26.72
C SER A 332 6.37 -6.40 -26.49
N ALA A 333 5.29 -5.93 -25.88
CA ALA A 333 4.09 -6.73 -25.63
C ALA A 333 3.37 -7.09 -26.94
N VAL A 334 3.25 -6.15 -27.88
CA VAL A 334 2.66 -6.37 -29.21
C VAL A 334 3.47 -7.40 -30.00
N ALA A 335 4.80 -7.30 -29.97
CA ALA A 335 5.66 -8.28 -30.64
C ALA A 335 5.52 -9.69 -30.04
N ALA A 336 5.32 -9.80 -28.72
CA ALA A 336 5.24 -11.08 -28.03
C ALA A 336 3.85 -11.74 -28.10
N PHE A 337 2.76 -10.96 -28.12
CA PHE A 337 1.39 -11.49 -27.96
C PHE A 337 0.39 -11.03 -29.03
N GLY A 338 0.80 -10.16 -29.95
CA GLY A 338 -0.05 -9.57 -30.99
C GLY A 338 -0.74 -8.27 -30.55
N ALA A 339 -1.03 -7.41 -31.53
CA ALA A 339 -1.68 -6.12 -31.31
C ALA A 339 -3.08 -6.29 -30.67
N ASP A 340 -3.87 -7.26 -31.15
CA ASP A 340 -5.22 -7.52 -30.65
C ASP A 340 -5.27 -7.79 -29.14
N VAL A 341 -4.27 -8.48 -28.59
CA VAL A 341 -4.21 -8.77 -27.15
C VAL A 341 -3.99 -7.48 -26.35
N VAL A 342 -3.15 -6.57 -26.84
CA VAL A 342 -2.76 -5.33 -26.16
C VAL A 342 -3.80 -4.22 -26.36
N ASP A 343 -4.36 -4.12 -27.57
CA ASP A 343 -5.30 -3.06 -27.95
C ASP A 343 -6.68 -3.25 -27.31
N TRP A 344 -7.09 -4.50 -27.06
CA TRP A 344 -8.41 -4.83 -26.49
C TRP A 344 -8.41 -5.09 -24.98
N LEU A 345 -7.34 -4.75 -24.25
CA LEU A 345 -7.23 -5.03 -22.82
C LEU A 345 -8.39 -4.43 -22.01
N ALA A 346 -8.78 -3.18 -22.30
CA ALA A 346 -9.81 -2.48 -21.54
C ALA A 346 -11.20 -3.08 -21.80
N GLN A 347 -11.51 -3.41 -23.06
CA GLN A 347 -12.77 -4.04 -23.46
C GLN A 347 -12.88 -5.45 -22.88
N ARG A 348 -11.81 -6.24 -22.92
CA ARG A 348 -11.76 -7.58 -22.28
C ARG A 348 -11.99 -7.50 -20.78
N ALA A 349 -11.38 -6.51 -20.11
CA ALA A 349 -11.58 -6.30 -18.68
C ALA A 349 -13.03 -5.94 -18.35
N ARG A 350 -13.67 -5.06 -19.13
CA ARG A 350 -15.10 -4.71 -18.96
C ARG A 350 -16.04 -5.89 -19.24
N ALA A 351 -15.81 -6.64 -20.32
CA ALA A 351 -16.62 -7.82 -20.65
C ALA A 351 -16.51 -8.91 -19.56
N ALA A 352 -15.29 -9.17 -19.08
CA ALA A 352 -15.07 -10.08 -17.96
C ALA A 352 -15.73 -9.57 -16.68
N ALA A 353 -15.69 -8.26 -16.42
CA ALA A 353 -16.34 -7.64 -15.27
C ALA A 353 -17.85 -7.88 -15.26
N ALA A 354 -18.53 -7.69 -16.39
CA ALA A 354 -19.95 -7.98 -16.53
C ALA A 354 -20.26 -9.45 -16.18
N ALA A 355 -19.45 -10.39 -16.68
CA ALA A 355 -19.61 -11.82 -16.40
C ALA A 355 -19.37 -12.19 -14.93
N VAL A 356 -18.37 -11.55 -14.28
CA VAL A 356 -18.09 -11.73 -12.85
C VAL A 356 -19.26 -11.18 -12.02
N TRP A 357 -19.69 -9.95 -12.29
CA TRP A 357 -20.71 -9.26 -11.52
C TRP A 357 -22.12 -9.82 -11.70
N ALA A 358 -22.40 -10.51 -12.80
CA ALA A 358 -23.62 -11.30 -12.96
C ALA A 358 -23.74 -12.44 -11.92
N ARG A 359 -22.62 -12.88 -11.34
CA ARG A 359 -22.55 -13.99 -10.37
C ARG A 359 -22.26 -13.53 -8.94
N VAL A 360 -21.83 -12.28 -8.76
CA VAL A 360 -21.38 -11.73 -7.48
C VAL A 360 -22.42 -10.75 -6.92
N TRP A 361 -23.01 -11.14 -5.79
CA TRP A 361 -23.97 -10.33 -5.06
C TRP A 361 -23.25 -9.35 -4.12
N PRO A 362 -23.67 -8.08 -4.03
CA PRO A 362 -23.07 -7.05 -3.16
C PRO A 362 -23.51 -7.21 -1.70
N VAL A 363 -23.52 -8.44 -1.18
CA VAL A 363 -24.02 -8.73 0.16
C VAL A 363 -23.03 -9.65 0.87
N VAL A 364 -22.65 -9.25 2.09
CA VAL A 364 -21.78 -10.03 2.96
C VAL A 364 -22.57 -10.48 4.17
N ASP A 365 -22.62 -11.79 4.39
CA ASP A 365 -23.15 -12.38 5.61
C ASP A 365 -22.03 -12.43 6.65
N ILE A 366 -22.12 -11.57 7.67
CA ILE A 366 -21.05 -11.41 8.66
C ILE A 366 -20.76 -12.73 9.40
N ALA A 367 -21.77 -13.55 9.70
CA ALA A 367 -21.53 -14.79 10.41
C ALA A 367 -20.86 -15.84 9.52
N LEU A 368 -21.26 -15.94 8.25
CA LEU A 368 -20.54 -16.83 7.31
C LEU A 368 -19.11 -16.35 7.07
N ALA A 369 -18.91 -15.04 6.98
CA ALA A 369 -17.58 -14.46 6.86
C ALA A 369 -16.71 -14.73 8.10
N ALA A 370 -17.28 -14.61 9.31
CA ALA A 370 -16.59 -14.89 10.56
C ALA A 370 -16.17 -16.36 10.64
N VAL A 371 -17.09 -17.28 10.31
CA VAL A 371 -16.83 -18.72 10.31
C VAL A 371 -15.77 -19.11 9.27
N ASP A 372 -15.83 -18.55 8.06
CA ASP A 372 -14.78 -18.77 7.04
C ASP A 372 -13.41 -18.25 7.52
N THR A 373 -13.39 -17.02 8.05
CA THR A 373 -12.19 -16.35 8.56
C THR A 373 -11.50 -17.16 9.65
N VAL A 374 -12.24 -17.55 10.70
CA VAL A 374 -11.65 -18.29 11.83
C VAL A 374 -11.18 -19.68 11.41
N ALA A 375 -11.92 -20.36 10.53
CA ALA A 375 -11.55 -21.66 10.02
C ALA A 375 -10.24 -21.61 9.24
N VAL A 376 -10.12 -20.65 8.31
CA VAL A 376 -8.90 -20.52 7.51
C VAL A 376 -7.71 -20.17 8.41
N VAL A 377 -7.84 -19.20 9.31
CA VAL A 377 -6.74 -18.79 10.18
C VAL A 377 -6.33 -19.93 11.13
N TYR A 378 -7.28 -20.67 11.68
CA TYR A 378 -7.02 -21.82 12.53
C TYR A 378 -6.22 -22.91 11.82
N VAL A 379 -6.64 -23.32 10.61
CA VAL A 379 -5.91 -24.36 9.86
C VAL A 379 -4.51 -23.90 9.47
N MET A 380 -4.36 -22.62 9.13
CA MET A 380 -3.09 -22.08 8.67
C MET A 380 -2.08 -21.81 9.80
N ARG A 381 -2.53 -21.59 11.04
CA ARG A 381 -1.65 -21.14 12.15
C ARG A 381 -1.80 -21.90 13.47
N GLY A 382 -2.93 -22.56 13.71
CA GLY A 382 -3.30 -23.13 15.01
C GLY A 382 -3.63 -22.04 16.05
N ALA A 383 -2.61 -21.31 16.51
CA ALA A 383 -2.75 -20.16 17.38
C ALA A 383 -2.52 -18.85 16.61
N PHE A 384 -3.34 -17.84 16.87
CA PHE A 384 -3.34 -16.59 16.14
C PHE A 384 -3.61 -15.38 17.05
N LYS A 385 -3.67 -14.19 16.44
CA LYS A 385 -3.88 -12.88 17.05
C LYS A 385 -4.87 -12.13 16.17
N ARG A 386 -5.43 -11.05 16.70
CA ARG A 386 -6.44 -10.22 16.01
C ARG A 386 -6.00 -9.78 14.60
N HIS A 387 -4.75 -9.38 14.40
CA HIS A 387 -4.26 -8.97 13.07
C HIS A 387 -4.22 -10.09 12.04
N HIS A 388 -4.09 -11.35 12.47
CA HIS A 388 -4.21 -12.49 11.55
C HIS A 388 -5.66 -12.65 11.06
N LEU A 389 -6.64 -12.42 11.94
CA LEU A 389 -8.05 -12.42 11.59
C LEU A 389 -8.39 -11.24 10.66
N LEU A 390 -7.87 -10.04 10.93
CA LEU A 390 -8.05 -8.88 10.04
C LEU A 390 -7.53 -9.16 8.63
N ALA A 391 -6.33 -9.71 8.52
CA ALA A 391 -5.76 -10.05 7.23
C ALA A 391 -6.63 -11.07 6.47
N GLU A 392 -7.22 -12.05 7.16
CA GLU A 392 -8.09 -13.03 6.52
C GLU A 392 -9.47 -12.46 6.18
N ALA A 393 -10.08 -11.68 7.07
CA ALA A 393 -11.36 -11.02 6.82
C ALA A 393 -11.28 -10.09 5.60
N ARG A 394 -10.19 -9.34 5.45
CA ARG A 394 -9.94 -8.48 4.28
C ARG A 394 -9.77 -9.29 3.00
N ARG A 395 -9.04 -10.42 3.03
CA ARG A 395 -8.97 -11.35 1.90
C ARG A 395 -10.32 -11.94 1.53
N TYR A 396 -11.12 -12.30 2.54
CA TYR A 396 -12.48 -12.78 2.34
C TYR A 396 -13.30 -11.72 1.61
N LEU A 397 -13.27 -10.46 2.06
CA LEU A 397 -13.95 -9.34 1.40
C LEU A 397 -13.48 -9.16 -0.05
N SER A 398 -12.16 -9.12 -0.30
CA SER A 398 -11.60 -9.05 -1.65
C SER A 398 -12.10 -10.19 -2.55
N TYR A 399 -12.18 -11.41 -1.99
CA TYR A 399 -12.63 -12.60 -2.70
C TYR A 399 -14.13 -12.60 -2.98
N VAL A 400 -14.98 -12.23 -2.03
CA VAL A 400 -16.44 -12.32 -2.21
C VAL A 400 -17.00 -11.11 -2.95
N LEU A 401 -16.42 -9.92 -2.77
CA LEU A 401 -16.92 -8.69 -3.39
C LEU A 401 -16.36 -8.45 -4.79
N ARG A 402 -15.22 -9.06 -5.15
CA ARG A 402 -14.57 -8.91 -6.46
C ARG A 402 -14.42 -7.45 -6.89
N GLY A 403 -14.06 -6.59 -5.93
CA GLY A 403 -13.87 -5.15 -6.11
C GLY A 403 -15.13 -4.29 -5.96
N ARG A 404 -16.30 -4.88 -5.65
CA ARG A 404 -17.43 -4.08 -5.16
C ARG A 404 -17.07 -3.43 -3.81
N PRO A 405 -17.51 -2.19 -3.54
CA PRO A 405 -17.19 -1.49 -2.31
C PRO A 405 -17.76 -2.21 -1.08
N HIS A 406 -17.05 -2.13 0.04
CA HIS A 406 -17.55 -2.53 1.36
C HIS A 406 -17.88 -1.31 2.23
N GLN A 407 -18.72 -1.52 3.24
CA GLN A 407 -18.93 -0.52 4.29
C GLN A 407 -17.67 -0.43 5.18
N PRO A 408 -17.18 0.79 5.51
CA PRO A 408 -16.07 0.97 6.44
C PRO A 408 -16.29 0.20 7.76
N GLY A 409 -15.26 -0.50 8.24
CA GLY A 409 -15.30 -1.29 9.46
C GLY A 409 -16.02 -2.64 9.36
N LEU A 410 -16.44 -3.08 8.15
CA LEU A 410 -17.01 -4.42 7.98
C LEU A 410 -16.01 -5.53 8.32
N ASP A 411 -14.74 -5.37 7.94
CA ASP A 411 -13.65 -6.28 8.32
C ASP A 411 -13.48 -6.37 9.84
N GLU A 412 -13.52 -5.22 10.54
CA GLU A 412 -13.45 -5.14 11.99
C GLU A 412 -14.65 -5.81 12.66
N ARG A 413 -15.86 -5.65 12.12
CA ARG A 413 -17.08 -6.35 12.60
C ARG A 413 -17.01 -7.85 12.43
N ILE A 414 -16.49 -8.33 11.28
CA ILE A 414 -16.24 -9.76 11.05
C ILE A 414 -15.27 -10.29 12.12
N VAL A 415 -14.15 -9.59 12.33
CA VAL A 415 -13.15 -9.99 13.33
C VAL A 415 -13.72 -9.95 14.75
N GLN A 416 -14.52 -8.95 15.08
CA GLN A 416 -15.14 -8.84 16.39
C GLN A 416 -16.06 -10.03 16.68
N MET A 417 -16.93 -10.39 15.74
CA MET A 417 -17.76 -11.59 15.84
C MET A 417 -16.92 -12.86 15.99
N VAL A 418 -15.81 -12.99 15.26
CA VAL A 418 -14.88 -14.11 15.45
C VAL A 418 -14.36 -14.18 16.88
N VAL A 419 -13.88 -13.05 17.39
CA VAL A 419 -13.29 -12.99 18.73
C VAL A 419 -14.33 -13.34 19.79
N ASP A 420 -15.52 -12.78 19.70
CA ASP A 420 -16.59 -12.93 20.69
C ASP A 420 -17.20 -14.33 20.67
N ASP A 421 -17.47 -14.88 19.47
CA ASP A 421 -18.30 -16.08 19.32
C ASP A 421 -17.51 -17.34 18.97
N PHE A 422 -16.30 -17.24 18.41
CA PHE A 422 -15.61 -18.39 17.81
C PHE A 422 -14.18 -18.59 18.27
N THR A 423 -13.72 -17.88 19.30
CA THR A 423 -12.35 -18.03 19.81
C THR A 423 -12.27 -18.23 21.30
N ARG A 424 -11.17 -18.85 21.72
CA ARG A 424 -10.78 -18.98 23.13
C ARG A 424 -9.30 -18.62 23.30
N PRO A 425 -8.90 -18.12 24.49
CA PRO A 425 -7.50 -17.81 24.76
C PRO A 425 -6.64 -19.09 24.83
N VAL A 426 -5.37 -18.96 24.46
CA VAL A 426 -4.35 -20.04 24.61
C VAL A 426 -3.05 -19.50 25.21
N GLY A 427 -2.37 -20.34 25.99
CA GLY A 427 -1.19 -19.96 26.75
C GLY A 427 -1.53 -18.95 27.86
N ARG A 428 -0.68 -17.93 28.06
CA ARG A 428 -0.92 -16.84 29.03
C ARG A 428 -1.93 -15.77 28.54
N GLY A 429 -2.85 -16.13 27.65
CA GLY A 429 -3.86 -15.21 27.09
C GLY A 429 -3.34 -14.22 26.03
N LEU A 430 -2.07 -14.34 25.60
CA LEU A 430 -1.47 -13.45 24.57
C LEU A 430 -1.85 -13.83 23.13
N MET A 431 -2.48 -15.00 22.96
CA MET A 431 -2.86 -15.61 21.70
C MET A 431 -4.27 -16.19 21.85
N MET A 432 -4.96 -16.35 20.72
CA MET A 432 -6.27 -16.97 20.62
C MET A 432 -6.20 -18.17 19.67
N THR A 433 -7.11 -19.13 19.83
CA THR A 433 -7.34 -20.20 18.87
C THR A 433 -8.85 -20.35 18.63
N ALA A 434 -9.24 -21.10 17.61
CA ALA A 434 -10.64 -21.36 17.34
C ALA A 434 -11.26 -22.17 18.50
N ASP A 435 -12.42 -21.74 18.97
CA ASP A 435 -13.26 -22.56 19.84
C ASP A 435 -14.12 -23.48 18.97
N LEU A 436 -13.70 -24.74 18.88
CA LEU A 436 -14.40 -25.73 18.08
C LEU A 436 -15.80 -26.01 18.64
N ARG A 437 -16.02 -25.88 19.95
CA ARG A 437 -17.34 -26.13 20.56
C ARG A 437 -18.34 -25.04 20.20
N ALA A 438 -17.88 -23.79 20.09
CA ALA A 438 -18.73 -22.70 19.65
C ALA A 438 -19.09 -22.80 18.16
N LEU A 439 -18.18 -23.35 17.34
CA LEU A 439 -18.48 -23.73 15.96
C LEU A 439 -19.43 -24.95 15.87
N TYR A 440 -19.54 -25.75 16.94
CA TYR A 440 -20.28 -27.02 16.99
C TYR A 440 -21.02 -27.26 18.34
N PRO A 441 -22.13 -26.55 18.64
CA PRO A 441 -22.78 -26.64 19.96
C PRO A 441 -23.44 -27.99 20.29
N ARG A 442 -23.58 -28.90 19.32
CA ARG A 442 -24.36 -30.16 19.44
C ARG A 442 -23.62 -31.43 19.01
N ASP A 443 -22.32 -31.34 18.70
CA ASP A 443 -21.48 -32.51 18.40
C ASP A 443 -20.37 -32.55 19.45
N THR A 444 -20.42 -33.51 20.38
CA THR A 444 -19.38 -33.68 21.41
C THR A 444 -18.07 -34.24 20.85
N ASP A 445 -18.03 -34.61 19.57
CA ASP A 445 -16.82 -35.02 18.85
C ASP A 445 -16.27 -33.87 17.98
N ASP A 446 -15.77 -32.83 18.67
CA ASP A 446 -15.12 -31.60 18.17
C ASP A 446 -14.03 -31.81 17.08
N GLN A 447 -13.65 -33.06 16.78
CA GLN A 447 -12.55 -33.46 15.92
C GLN A 447 -12.99 -34.21 14.65
N ALA A 448 -14.22 -34.74 14.56
CA ALA A 448 -14.60 -35.68 13.51
C ALA A 448 -14.71 -35.05 12.11
N VAL A 449 -15.13 -33.78 12.00
CA VAL A 449 -15.25 -33.07 10.71
C VAL A 449 -13.96 -32.34 10.34
N LEU A 450 -13.31 -31.67 11.31
CA LEU A 450 -12.11 -30.88 11.04
C LEU A 450 -10.82 -31.71 11.03
N ARG A 451 -10.65 -32.79 11.83
CA ARG A 451 -9.43 -33.61 11.77
C ARG A 451 -9.20 -34.20 10.39
N PRO A 452 -10.17 -34.86 9.73
CA PRO A 452 -9.90 -35.46 8.42
C PRO A 452 -9.51 -34.40 7.39
N LEU A 453 -10.19 -33.24 7.41
CA LEU A 453 -9.92 -32.13 6.49
C LEU A 453 -8.56 -31.47 6.74
N THR A 454 -8.15 -31.33 8.00
CA THR A 454 -6.88 -30.70 8.37
C THR A 454 -5.69 -31.66 8.38
N ARG A 455 -5.91 -32.98 8.52
CA ARG A 455 -4.86 -34.00 8.52
C ARG A 455 -4.62 -34.64 7.15
N ASN A 456 -5.41 -34.33 6.13
CA ASN A 456 -5.16 -34.81 4.77
C ASN A 456 -3.86 -34.20 4.21
N ARG A 457 -2.73 -34.86 4.47
CA ARG A 457 -1.38 -34.40 4.09
C ARG A 457 -1.15 -34.37 2.57
N MET A 458 -2.00 -35.04 1.80
CA MET A 458 -1.96 -35.00 0.33
C MET A 458 -2.41 -33.65 -0.24
N LEU A 459 -3.13 -32.84 0.55
CA LEU A 459 -3.58 -31.52 0.12
C LEU A 459 -2.64 -30.42 0.63
N PRO A 460 -2.33 -29.42 -0.21
CA PRO A 460 -1.68 -28.20 0.23
C PRO A 460 -2.44 -27.56 1.42
N LEU A 461 -1.69 -26.92 2.32
CA LEU A 461 -2.25 -26.40 3.58
C LEU A 461 -3.43 -25.45 3.35
N TYR A 462 -3.35 -24.58 2.34
CA TYR A 462 -4.43 -23.67 2.04
C TYR A 462 -5.68 -24.36 1.47
N ALA A 463 -5.51 -25.42 0.65
CA ALA A 463 -6.63 -26.22 0.17
C ALA A 463 -7.37 -26.91 1.32
N ARG A 464 -6.65 -27.41 2.33
CA ARG A 464 -7.23 -27.91 3.59
C ARG A 464 -8.03 -26.83 4.31
N ALA A 465 -7.46 -25.63 4.42
CA ALA A 465 -8.12 -24.49 5.07
C ALA A 465 -9.44 -24.11 4.37
N ARG A 466 -9.47 -24.07 3.03
CA ARG A 466 -10.70 -23.80 2.26
C ARG A 466 -11.75 -24.90 2.40
N ARG A 467 -11.34 -26.17 2.41
CA ARG A 467 -12.28 -27.28 2.66
C ARG A 467 -12.91 -27.19 4.05
N ALA A 468 -12.10 -26.90 5.08
CA ALA A 468 -12.58 -26.69 6.44
C ALA A 468 -13.59 -25.53 6.51
N ALA A 469 -13.26 -24.38 5.93
CA ALA A 469 -14.14 -23.21 5.89
C ALA A 469 -15.46 -23.48 5.15
N GLY A 470 -15.40 -24.19 4.01
CA GLY A 470 -16.58 -24.58 3.23
C GLY A 470 -17.51 -25.52 4.00
N ALA A 471 -16.95 -26.55 4.64
CA ALA A 471 -17.73 -27.48 5.46
C ALA A 471 -18.44 -26.78 6.63
N LEU A 472 -17.73 -25.88 7.33
CA LEU A 472 -18.29 -25.08 8.41
C LEU A 472 -19.40 -24.14 7.93
N SER A 473 -19.17 -23.42 6.83
CA SER A 473 -20.16 -22.52 6.23
C SER A 473 -21.43 -23.28 5.80
N ALA A 474 -21.28 -24.45 5.18
CA ALA A 474 -22.40 -25.29 4.77
C ALA A 474 -23.25 -25.75 5.97
N ARG A 475 -22.60 -26.03 7.11
CA ARG A 475 -23.30 -26.40 8.35
C ARG A 475 -24.09 -25.22 8.92
N VAL A 476 -23.51 -24.02 9.00
CA VAL A 476 -24.23 -22.81 9.44
C VAL A 476 -25.45 -22.56 8.55
N GLN A 477 -25.30 -22.72 7.24
CA GLN A 477 -26.41 -22.62 6.30
C GLN A 477 -27.46 -23.72 6.51
N ALA A 478 -27.06 -24.95 6.84
CA ALA A 478 -27.98 -26.04 7.15
C ALA A 478 -28.79 -25.78 8.43
N VAL A 479 -28.13 -25.32 9.50
CA VAL A 479 -28.80 -24.93 10.76
C VAL A 479 -29.80 -23.81 10.51
N ARG A 480 -29.39 -22.71 9.85
CA ARG A 480 -30.30 -21.61 9.49
C ARG A 480 -31.44 -22.04 8.57
N ARG A 481 -31.23 -23.03 7.69
CA ARG A 481 -32.31 -23.61 6.88
C ARG A 481 -33.29 -24.39 7.74
N SER A 482 -32.80 -25.22 8.67
CA SER A 482 -33.63 -25.95 9.63
C SER A 482 -34.46 -25.01 10.50
N GLU A 483 -33.84 -23.95 11.04
CA GLU A 483 -34.51 -22.94 11.85
C GLU A 483 -35.58 -22.14 11.08
N ARG A 484 -35.34 -21.85 9.79
CA ARG A 484 -36.33 -21.22 8.90
C ARG A 484 -37.50 -22.13 8.57
N LEU A 485 -37.26 -23.44 8.47
CA LEU A 485 -38.32 -24.43 8.30
C LEU A 485 -39.12 -24.63 9.59
N GLY A 486 -38.53 -24.32 10.76
CA GLY A 486 -39.16 -24.44 12.08
C GLY A 486 -39.72 -23.15 12.71
N SER A 487 -39.46 -21.95 12.18
CA SER A 487 -39.91 -20.68 12.80
C SER A 487 -40.09 -19.50 11.83
N ARG A 488 -41.08 -18.63 12.10
CA ARG A 488 -41.39 -17.38 11.36
C ARG A 488 -40.30 -16.30 11.55
N THR A 489 -39.75 -15.85 10.41
CA THR A 489 -38.95 -14.65 10.06
C THR A 489 -38.27 -13.79 11.15
N ARG A 490 -36.93 -13.62 11.06
CA ARG A 490 -36.15 -12.45 11.56
C ARG A 490 -34.89 -12.12 10.70
N PRO A 491 -34.33 -10.88 10.78
CA PRO A 491 -33.54 -10.26 9.71
C PRO A 491 -32.05 -10.05 10.08
N HIS A 492 -31.11 -10.64 9.33
CA HIS A 492 -29.67 -10.30 9.44
C HIS A 492 -28.98 -10.30 8.07
N THR A 493 -29.44 -9.44 7.16
CA THR A 493 -28.73 -9.14 5.91
C THR A 493 -28.45 -7.65 5.86
N VAL A 494 -27.18 -7.26 5.90
CA VAL A 494 -26.78 -5.87 5.66
C VAL A 494 -26.57 -5.70 4.16
N ALA A 495 -27.47 -4.96 3.52
CA ALA A 495 -27.27 -4.51 2.15
C ALA A 495 -26.14 -3.45 2.14
N VAL A 496 -25.21 -3.60 1.21
CA VAL A 496 -24.26 -2.53 0.86
C VAL A 496 -24.98 -1.54 -0.07
N PRO A 497 -24.82 -0.21 0.05
CA PRO A 497 -25.49 0.73 -0.83
C PRO A 497 -25.18 0.42 -2.30
N GLY A 498 -26.22 0.08 -3.07
CA GLY A 498 -26.20 0.13 -4.51
C GLY A 498 -26.70 1.51 -4.96
N ALA A 499 -26.15 2.03 -6.05
CA ALA A 499 -26.69 3.22 -6.70
C ALA A 499 -28.18 3.01 -7.01
N SER A 500 -29.02 3.99 -6.63
CA SER A 500 -30.48 3.96 -6.80
C SER A 500 -30.87 3.58 -8.22
N ARG A 501 -31.68 2.51 -8.36
CA ARG A 501 -32.58 2.35 -9.50
C ARG A 501 -34.00 2.28 -8.97
N SER A 502 -34.69 3.41 -9.01
CA SER A 502 -36.14 3.50 -8.86
C SER A 502 -36.79 3.37 -10.23
N GLY A 503 -37.54 2.29 -10.47
CA GLY A 503 -38.40 2.14 -11.65
C GLY A 503 -39.55 1.16 -11.37
N PRO A 504 -40.78 1.41 -11.86
CA PRO A 504 -41.96 0.58 -11.53
C PRO A 504 -41.93 -0.78 -12.23
N ARG A 505 -42.57 -1.80 -11.63
CA ARG A 505 -42.71 -3.15 -12.19
C ARG A 505 -43.65 -3.15 -13.41
N LEU A 506 -43.13 -3.53 -14.58
CA LEU A 506 -43.92 -3.83 -15.78
C LEU A 506 -44.09 -5.35 -15.99
N THR A 507 -45.23 -5.73 -16.58
CA THR A 507 -45.69 -7.11 -16.81
C THR A 507 -45.01 -7.80 -18.00
N ARG A 508 -45.17 -9.13 -18.06
CA ARG A 508 -44.32 -10.10 -18.79
C ARG A 508 -44.31 -9.98 -20.34
N THR A 509 -45.10 -9.09 -20.94
CA THR A 509 -45.25 -8.97 -22.40
C THR A 509 -44.44 -7.83 -23.06
N ASP A 510 -43.89 -6.88 -22.29
CA ASP A 510 -43.06 -5.78 -22.84
C ASP A 510 -41.54 -6.09 -22.86
N ARG A 511 -41.14 -7.26 -22.37
CA ARG A 511 -39.75 -7.61 -22.04
C ARG A 511 -38.80 -7.81 -23.23
N LYS A 512 -39.31 -7.86 -24.47
CA LYS A 512 -38.50 -8.24 -25.64
C LYS A 512 -38.16 -7.08 -26.57
N ALA A 513 -38.95 -5.99 -26.56
CA ALA A 513 -38.65 -4.78 -27.35
C ALA A 513 -37.92 -3.71 -26.52
N GLY A 514 -38.24 -3.57 -25.22
CA GLY A 514 -37.55 -2.61 -24.34
C GLY A 514 -36.12 -3.01 -23.96
N ARG A 515 -35.75 -4.29 -24.11
CA ARG A 515 -34.45 -4.80 -23.68
C ARG A 515 -33.31 -4.29 -24.54
N ASP A 516 -33.47 -4.23 -25.85
CA ASP A 516 -32.41 -3.78 -26.76
C ASP A 516 -32.21 -2.26 -26.70
N GLN A 517 -33.28 -1.51 -26.42
CA GLN A 517 -33.24 -0.05 -26.29
C GLN A 517 -32.74 0.41 -24.91
N GLU A 518 -33.15 -0.24 -23.80
CA GLU A 518 -32.55 -0.01 -22.47
C GLU A 518 -31.07 -0.42 -22.44
N GLN A 519 -30.65 -1.46 -23.16
CA GLN A 519 -29.25 -1.91 -23.16
C GLN A 519 -28.36 -0.92 -23.92
N GLN A 520 -28.84 -0.34 -25.03
CA GLN A 520 -28.17 0.77 -25.71
C GLN A 520 -28.13 2.05 -24.87
N GLU A 521 -29.24 2.46 -24.25
CA GLU A 521 -29.26 3.67 -23.41
C GLU A 521 -28.42 3.50 -22.12
N THR A 522 -28.39 2.31 -21.54
CA THR A 522 -27.55 2.04 -20.35
C THR A 522 -26.06 1.94 -20.68
N ASP A 523 -25.69 1.43 -21.86
CA ASP A 523 -24.30 1.44 -22.33
C ASP A 523 -23.82 2.85 -22.66
N VAL A 524 -24.67 3.70 -23.27
CA VAL A 524 -24.37 5.12 -23.53
C VAL A 524 -24.27 5.90 -22.22
N ALA A 525 -25.21 5.73 -21.28
CA ALA A 525 -25.15 6.39 -19.97
C ALA A 525 -23.94 5.94 -19.14
N ALA A 526 -23.54 4.66 -19.21
CA ALA A 526 -22.33 4.17 -18.55
C ALA A 526 -21.05 4.74 -19.20
N LEU A 527 -21.03 4.91 -20.52
CA LEU A 527 -19.93 5.57 -21.24
C LEU A 527 -19.85 7.07 -20.89
N GLU A 528 -20.98 7.77 -20.80
CA GLU A 528 -21.03 9.19 -20.42
C GLU A 528 -20.65 9.40 -18.95
N GLN A 529 -21.10 8.52 -18.04
CA GLN A 529 -20.70 8.57 -16.64
C GLN A 529 -19.21 8.25 -16.44
N THR A 530 -18.67 7.31 -17.23
CA THR A 530 -17.22 7.03 -17.27
C THR A 530 -16.46 8.23 -17.79
N ARG A 531 -16.91 8.86 -18.88
CA ARG A 531 -16.33 10.07 -19.45
C ARG A 531 -16.36 11.25 -18.47
N SER A 532 -17.49 11.49 -17.81
CA SER A 532 -17.65 12.56 -16.81
C SER A 532 -16.76 12.34 -15.60
N THR A 533 -16.62 11.09 -15.14
CA THR A 533 -15.69 10.73 -14.05
C THR A 533 -14.24 10.95 -14.48
N ILE A 534 -13.89 10.61 -15.72
CA ILE A 534 -12.56 10.85 -16.30
C ILE A 534 -12.26 12.34 -16.42
N GLU A 535 -13.20 13.14 -16.91
CA GLU A 535 -13.07 14.60 -17.02
C GLU A 535 -12.92 15.26 -15.64
N ALA A 536 -13.68 14.81 -14.63
CA ALA A 536 -13.55 15.29 -13.25
C ALA A 536 -12.18 14.95 -12.63
N VAL A 537 -11.65 13.75 -12.88
CA VAL A 537 -10.32 13.35 -12.41
C VAL A 537 -9.21 14.14 -13.11
N ALA A 538 -9.35 14.40 -14.42
CA ALA A 538 -8.41 15.24 -15.17
C ALA A 538 -8.39 16.68 -14.62
N LEU A 539 -9.56 17.25 -14.31
CA LEU A 539 -9.68 18.58 -13.70
C LEU A 539 -9.08 18.63 -12.29
N MET A 540 -9.28 17.60 -11.47
CA MET A 540 -8.65 17.50 -10.15
C MET A 540 -7.12 17.40 -10.25
N ALA A 541 -6.59 16.65 -11.22
CA ALA A 541 -5.15 16.53 -11.44
C ALA A 541 -4.53 17.87 -11.88
N VAL A 542 -5.20 18.63 -12.75
CA VAL A 542 -4.79 19.98 -13.15
C VAL A 542 -4.82 20.93 -11.96
N SER A 543 -5.91 20.94 -11.18
CA SER A 543 -6.04 21.80 -9.99
C SER A 543 -4.99 21.50 -8.91
N LEU A 544 -4.61 20.22 -8.74
CA LEU A 544 -3.51 19.84 -7.84
C LEU A 544 -2.15 20.33 -8.35
N GLN A 545 -1.88 20.25 -9.65
CA GLN A 545 -0.64 20.76 -10.25
C GLN A 545 -0.56 22.28 -10.18
N ASP A 546 -1.66 22.98 -10.40
CA ASP A 546 -1.72 24.44 -10.29
C ASP A 546 -1.58 24.89 -8.83
N GLY A 547 -2.21 24.19 -7.89
CA GLY A 547 -2.01 24.44 -6.46
C GLY A 547 -0.56 24.18 -5.99
N VAL A 548 0.14 23.20 -6.58
CA VAL A 548 1.57 23.00 -6.34
C VAL A 548 2.39 24.16 -6.91
N ARG A 549 2.10 24.63 -8.12
CA ARG A 549 2.78 25.79 -8.74
C ARG A 549 2.56 27.08 -7.97
N GLU A 550 1.33 27.37 -7.56
CA GLU A 550 0.99 28.57 -6.78
C GLU A 550 1.67 28.57 -5.42
N ARG A 551 1.72 27.41 -4.74
CA ARG A 551 2.45 27.26 -3.47
C ARG A 551 3.96 27.39 -3.64
N ASP A 552 4.53 26.88 -4.73
CA ASP A 552 5.94 27.05 -5.08
C ASP A 552 6.29 28.53 -5.31
N VAL A 553 5.42 29.28 -5.99
CA VAL A 553 5.55 30.72 -6.21
C VAL A 553 5.42 31.49 -4.90
N ALA A 554 4.43 31.16 -4.08
CA ALA A 554 4.24 31.78 -2.76
C ALA A 554 5.44 31.51 -1.83
N HIS A 555 6.02 30.31 -1.89
CA HIS A 555 7.21 29.96 -1.13
C HIS A 555 8.46 30.72 -1.61
N ARG A 556 8.65 30.89 -2.93
CA ARG A 556 9.74 31.71 -3.49
C ARG A 556 9.59 33.20 -3.16
N LEU A 557 8.36 33.72 -3.17
CA LEU A 557 8.09 35.12 -2.80
C LEU A 557 8.34 35.38 -1.30
N ARG A 558 8.08 34.40 -0.43
CA ARG A 558 8.41 34.47 1.01
C ARG A 558 9.92 34.34 1.31
N GLN A 559 10.71 33.83 0.37
CA GLN A 559 12.17 33.67 0.53
C GLN A 559 13.00 34.87 0.02
N ARG A 560 12.37 35.91 -0.55
CA ARG A 560 13.08 37.13 -0.93
C ARG A 560 13.38 37.98 0.33
N PRO A 561 14.63 38.36 0.61
CA PRO A 561 14.92 39.34 1.65
C PRO A 561 14.38 40.71 1.20
N ALA A 562 13.76 41.45 2.13
CA ALA A 562 13.35 42.82 1.89
C ALA A 562 14.59 43.68 1.60
N SER A 563 14.68 44.24 0.39
CA SER A 563 15.71 45.21 0.04
C SER A 563 15.41 46.55 0.71
N SER A 564 15.92 46.77 1.91
CA SER A 564 16.04 48.11 2.50
C SER A 564 17.31 48.78 1.97
N HIS A 565 17.19 49.61 0.94
CA HIS A 565 18.27 50.51 0.55
C HIS A 565 18.10 51.83 1.32
N THR A 566 18.88 51.98 2.39
CA THR A 566 19.22 53.28 2.97
C THR A 566 20.70 53.55 2.63
N PRO A 567 21.05 54.62 1.92
CA PRO A 567 22.44 54.89 1.56
C PRO A 567 23.21 55.51 2.75
N PRO A 568 24.52 55.23 2.91
CA PRO A 568 25.35 55.82 3.95
C PRO A 568 25.84 57.23 3.55
N PRO A 569 26.20 58.10 4.53
CA PRO A 569 26.66 59.45 4.26
C PRO A 569 28.11 59.46 3.75
N GLY A 570 28.39 60.42 2.87
CA GLY A 570 29.60 60.51 2.09
C GLY A 570 30.87 60.84 2.88
N VAL A 571 31.98 60.29 2.39
CA VAL A 571 33.34 60.75 2.67
C VAL A 571 34.03 60.98 1.32
N GLN A 572 34.51 62.19 1.11
CA GLN A 572 35.27 62.61 -0.06
C GLN A 572 36.58 61.83 -0.18
N PRO A 573 37.09 61.64 -1.42
CA PRO A 573 38.49 62.00 -1.63
C PRO A 573 38.75 62.79 -2.93
N ALA A 574 39.85 63.53 -2.86
CA ALA A 574 40.40 64.47 -3.85
C ALA A 574 40.87 63.80 -5.17
N PRO A 575 41.13 64.59 -6.24
CA PRO A 575 41.20 64.11 -7.61
C PRO A 575 42.62 63.76 -8.05
N GLY A 576 42.75 62.83 -9.00
CA GLY A 576 44.01 62.69 -9.74
C GLY A 576 44.16 61.49 -10.67
N ARG A 577 43.93 61.75 -11.96
CA ARG A 577 44.58 61.18 -13.15
C ARG A 577 44.20 59.76 -13.65
N THR A 578 43.38 59.82 -14.70
CA THR A 578 43.41 59.06 -15.99
C THR A 578 44.82 58.85 -16.59
N PRO A 579 44.95 58.11 -17.72
CA PRO A 579 44.23 56.91 -18.20
C PRO A 579 45.17 55.88 -18.88
N SER A 580 44.66 54.67 -19.17
CA SER A 580 44.93 53.78 -20.33
C SER A 580 44.70 52.34 -19.86
N GLY A 581 43.96 51.46 -20.52
CA GLY A 581 43.51 51.36 -21.91
C GLY A 581 43.61 49.87 -22.29
N GLY A 582 42.58 49.34 -22.98
CA GLY A 582 42.64 48.07 -23.73
C GLY A 582 42.41 46.80 -22.90
N LEU A 583 41.28 46.11 -23.05
CA LEU A 583 41.00 45.08 -24.08
C LEU A 583 41.90 43.85 -23.98
N ALA A 584 41.35 42.76 -23.44
CA ALA A 584 41.01 41.55 -24.19
C ALA A 584 40.14 40.64 -23.30
#